data_AF-A0AAF0S5I7-F1
#
_entry.id   AF-A0AAF0S5I7-F1
#
_cell.length_a   1.000
_cell.length_b   1.000
_cell.length_c   1.000
_cell.angle_alpha   90.00
_cell.angle_beta   90.00
_cell.angle_gamma   90.00
#
_symmetry.space_group_name_H-M   'P 1'
#
loop_
_entity.id
_entity.type
_entity.pdbx_description
1 polymer ?
#
loop_
_entity_poly.entity_id
_entity_poly.type
_entity_poly.pdbx_seq_one_letter_code
_entity_poly.pdbx_strand_id
1 'polypeptide(L)'
;MTTSLTASRRKFLAGLEHLLFDPEDSKKVGERDHLHKILEHELWIFGEEYHFMNSERGLTQMLRTHLQLEGLPNGKVEPVKRWDGKSGRVDLHVAAKSQEHDRVRHLVVELKAPDVVAGRKERDQIEDYVNVVVSTPAFASERARWDFILAVTDYDEVIENSFKSDNREVGLVLEPEQKPGRPAVRAYVRRWSDIIAENKRRLDFVTSSLEFDPSLAEGLAFIREEYAEMIPEDLTADELDDSKA
;
A
#
# COMPACT_ATOMS: atom_id res chain seq x y z
N MET A 1 10.30 -21.54 2.17
CA MET A 1 10.08 -20.33 3.02
C MET A 1 8.91 -19.46 2.57
N THR A 2 8.60 -19.35 1.27
CA THR A 2 7.51 -18.55 0.66
C THR A 2 6.09 -19.00 1.06
N THR A 3 5.84 -20.29 1.24
CA THR A 3 4.54 -20.84 1.69
C THR A 3 4.09 -20.26 3.04
N SER A 4 5.05 -19.94 3.92
CA SER A 4 4.76 -19.33 5.23
C SER A 4 4.33 -17.87 5.14
N LEU A 5 4.88 -17.10 4.18
CA LEU A 5 4.55 -15.68 3.99
C LEU A 5 3.15 -15.53 3.39
N THR A 6 2.85 -16.27 2.32
CA THR A 6 1.50 -16.26 1.71
C THR A 6 0.44 -16.69 2.72
N ALA A 7 0.70 -17.74 3.51
CA ALA A 7 -0.21 -18.17 4.56
C ALA A 7 -0.39 -17.11 5.66
N SER A 8 0.69 -16.44 6.07
CA SER A 8 0.63 -15.36 7.06
C SER A 8 -0.17 -14.16 6.56
N ARG A 9 0.04 -13.76 5.31
CA ARG A 9 -0.72 -12.67 4.66
C ARG A 9 -2.21 -13.01 4.51
N ARG A 10 -2.56 -14.25 4.17
CA ARG A 10 -3.97 -14.70 4.15
C ARG A 10 -4.61 -14.63 5.52
N LYS A 11 -3.90 -15.06 6.58
CA LYS A 11 -4.38 -14.94 7.96
C LYS A 11 -4.55 -13.47 8.37
N PHE A 12 -3.61 -12.61 7.99
CA PHE A 12 -3.72 -11.18 8.21
C PHE A 12 -4.97 -10.58 7.55
N LEU A 13 -5.22 -10.88 6.27
CA LEU A 13 -6.40 -10.38 5.56
C LEU A 13 -7.70 -10.86 6.21
N ALA A 14 -7.78 -12.11 6.65
CA ALA A 14 -8.94 -12.63 7.36
C ALA A 14 -9.16 -11.93 8.71
N GLY A 15 -8.08 -11.69 9.47
CA GLY A 15 -8.15 -10.96 10.74
C GLY A 15 -8.56 -9.49 10.54
N LEU A 16 -8.00 -8.83 9.53
CA LEU A 16 -8.35 -7.45 9.18
C LEU A 16 -9.81 -7.35 8.74
N GLU A 17 -10.30 -8.28 7.92
CA GLU A 17 -11.71 -8.34 7.50
C GLU A 17 -12.64 -8.48 8.72
N HIS A 18 -12.31 -9.34 9.69
CA HIS A 18 -13.06 -9.45 10.94
C HIS A 18 -13.10 -8.12 11.71
N LEU A 19 -11.93 -7.49 11.91
CA LEU A 19 -11.83 -6.21 12.62
C LEU A 19 -12.64 -5.08 11.95
N LEU A 20 -12.78 -5.13 10.62
CA LEU A 20 -13.47 -4.08 9.87
C LEU A 20 -14.97 -4.31 9.74
N PHE A 21 -15.44 -5.57 9.71
CA PHE A 21 -16.81 -5.87 9.32
C PHE A 21 -17.61 -6.70 10.33
N ASP A 22 -16.98 -7.26 11.38
CA ASP A 22 -17.74 -7.92 12.44
C ASP A 22 -18.66 -6.91 13.16
N PRO A 23 -19.97 -7.18 13.28
CA PRO A 23 -20.93 -6.21 13.83
C PRO A 23 -20.66 -5.77 15.27
N GLU A 24 -19.95 -6.56 16.07
CA GLU A 24 -19.67 -6.26 17.47
C GLU A 24 -18.26 -5.73 17.66
N ASP A 25 -17.26 -6.30 16.97
CA ASP A 25 -15.87 -5.91 17.12
C ASP A 25 -15.50 -4.66 16.32
N SER A 26 -16.10 -4.43 15.15
CA SER A 26 -15.81 -3.24 14.32
C SER A 26 -16.07 -1.92 15.06
N LYS A 27 -17.08 -1.89 15.93
CA LYS A 27 -17.43 -0.75 16.80
C LYS A 27 -16.34 -0.40 17.82
N LYS A 28 -15.41 -1.32 18.09
CA LYS A 28 -14.30 -1.16 19.05
C LYS A 28 -13.00 -0.77 18.33
N VAL A 29 -12.97 -0.85 17.01
CA VAL A 29 -11.79 -0.59 16.19
C VAL A 29 -11.73 0.89 15.86
N GLY A 30 -10.54 1.48 16.04
CA GLY A 30 -10.31 2.91 15.88
C GLY A 30 -9.16 3.16 14.93
N GLU A 31 -9.20 4.32 14.25
CA GLU A 31 -8.19 4.76 13.28
C GLU A 31 -6.77 4.67 13.86
N ARG A 32 -6.51 5.38 14.97
CA ARG A 32 -5.17 5.50 15.55
C ARG A 32 -4.82 4.41 16.54
N ASP A 33 -5.79 4.03 17.35
CA ASP A 33 -5.53 3.12 18.46
C ASP A 33 -5.29 1.69 17.97
N HIS A 34 -5.82 1.36 16.79
CA HIS A 34 -5.82 0.02 16.22
C HIS A 34 -5.33 -0.01 14.76
N LEU A 35 -6.11 0.53 13.79
CA LEU A 35 -5.83 0.32 12.36
C LEU A 35 -4.45 0.82 11.94
N HIS A 36 -4.07 2.03 12.33
CA HIS A 36 -2.74 2.59 12.05
C HIS A 36 -1.64 1.65 12.56
N LYS A 37 -1.65 1.30 13.85
CA LYS A 37 -0.61 0.48 14.49
C LYS A 37 -0.51 -0.92 13.88
N ILE A 38 -1.62 -1.46 13.37
CA ILE A 38 -1.60 -2.74 12.67
C ILE A 38 -0.97 -2.58 11.29
N LEU A 39 -1.43 -1.58 10.53
CA LEU A 39 -1.07 -1.39 9.13
C LEU A 39 0.36 -0.88 8.93
N GLU A 40 0.97 -0.20 9.92
CA GLU A 40 2.39 0.21 9.84
C GLU A 40 3.35 -0.98 9.69
N HIS A 41 2.91 -2.19 10.05
CA HIS A 41 3.67 -3.43 9.88
C HIS A 41 3.31 -4.20 8.60
N GLU A 42 2.22 -3.82 7.93
CA GLU A 42 1.58 -4.63 6.88
C GLU A 42 1.31 -3.80 5.61
N LEU A 43 2.21 -2.84 5.31
CA LEU A 43 2.10 -1.88 4.20
C LEU A 43 1.97 -2.52 2.81
N TRP A 44 2.36 -3.79 2.67
CA TRP A 44 2.22 -4.55 1.41
C TRP A 44 0.75 -4.62 0.94
N ILE A 45 -0.22 -4.45 1.84
CA ILE A 45 -1.65 -4.43 1.50
C ILE A 45 -2.01 -3.32 0.51
N PHE A 46 -1.21 -2.25 0.43
CA PHE A 46 -1.39 -1.17 -0.54
C PHE A 46 -0.50 -1.31 -1.78
N GLY A 47 0.37 -2.32 -1.83
CA GLY A 47 1.36 -2.53 -2.89
C GLY A 47 2.64 -3.16 -2.35
N GLU A 48 3.19 -4.17 -3.04
CA GLU A 48 4.40 -4.87 -2.58
C GLU A 48 5.63 -3.94 -2.52
N GLU A 49 5.67 -2.92 -3.39
CA GLU A 49 6.75 -1.94 -3.42
C GLU A 49 6.85 -1.08 -2.14
N TYR A 50 5.82 -1.12 -1.29
CA TYR A 50 5.70 -0.30 -0.09
C TYR A 50 6.16 -1.01 1.19
N HIS A 51 6.64 -2.26 1.10
CA HIS A 51 6.95 -3.10 2.26
C HIS A 51 8.13 -2.60 3.14
N PHE A 52 9.01 -1.72 2.63
CA PHE A 52 10.26 -1.32 3.30
C PHE A 52 10.25 0.08 3.91
N MET A 53 9.10 0.56 4.38
CA MET A 53 8.86 2.00 4.51
C MET A 53 8.43 2.44 5.90
N ASN A 54 8.98 3.55 6.37
CA ASN A 54 8.59 4.16 7.64
C ASN A 54 7.28 4.94 7.49
N SER A 55 6.34 4.69 8.39
CA SER A 55 5.17 5.57 8.59
C SER A 55 5.65 6.91 9.16
N GLU A 56 5.47 7.99 8.39
CA GLU A 56 5.91 9.32 8.79
C GLU A 56 4.75 10.21 9.24
N ARG A 57 4.99 11.01 10.29
CA ARG A 57 3.97 11.89 10.87
C ARG A 57 4.06 13.30 10.31
N GLY A 58 3.05 13.66 9.52
CA GLY A 58 2.73 15.04 9.17
C GLY A 58 3.50 15.63 7.99
N LEU A 59 2.99 16.76 7.50
CA LEU A 59 3.37 17.32 6.20
C LEU A 59 4.84 17.73 6.07
N THR A 60 5.45 18.20 7.16
CA THR A 60 6.87 18.59 7.14
C THR A 60 7.76 17.36 7.01
N GLN A 61 7.40 16.27 7.67
CA GLN A 61 8.17 15.03 7.58
C GLN A 61 7.98 14.38 6.21
N MET A 62 6.75 14.42 5.67
CA MET A 62 6.46 14.04 4.29
C MET A 62 7.35 14.78 3.27
N LEU A 63 7.58 16.09 3.47
CA LEU A 63 8.51 16.86 2.65
C LEU A 63 9.97 16.41 2.84
N ARG A 64 10.42 16.15 4.08
CA ARG A 64 11.79 15.68 4.32
C ARG A 64 12.07 14.35 3.63
N THR A 65 11.12 13.42 3.68
CA THR A 65 11.20 12.13 3.00
C THR A 65 11.26 12.32 1.49
N HIS A 66 10.43 13.20 0.93
CA HIS A 66 10.49 13.55 -0.49
C HIS A 66 11.87 14.07 -0.90
N LEU A 67 12.37 15.10 -0.21
CA LEU A 67 13.69 15.68 -0.49
C LEU A 67 14.81 14.65 -0.38
N GLN A 68 14.76 13.78 0.63
CA GLN A 68 15.74 12.71 0.79
C GLN A 68 15.78 11.76 -0.41
N LEU A 69 14.62 11.31 -0.90
CA LEU A 69 14.51 10.39 -2.03
C LEU A 69 14.90 11.04 -3.36
N GLU A 70 14.71 12.36 -3.45
CA GLU A 70 15.18 13.20 -4.54
C GLU A 70 16.68 13.51 -4.48
N GLY A 71 17.38 13.10 -3.42
CA GLY A 71 18.81 13.39 -3.22
C GLY A 71 19.09 14.86 -2.87
N LEU A 72 18.09 15.57 -2.33
CA LEU A 72 18.15 16.98 -1.97
C LEU A 72 18.35 17.16 -0.45
N PRO A 73 18.90 18.31 0.00
CA PRO A 73 19.04 18.61 1.43
C PRO A 73 17.68 18.63 2.15
N ASN A 74 17.55 17.92 3.27
CA ASN A 74 16.29 17.77 4.02
C ASN A 74 16.36 18.25 5.49
N GLY A 75 17.52 18.72 5.97
CA GLY A 75 17.75 19.06 7.38
C GLY A 75 17.07 20.34 7.86
N LYS A 76 17.12 21.42 7.07
CA LYS A 76 16.45 22.69 7.36
C LYS A 76 15.34 22.91 6.34
N VAL A 77 14.14 22.45 6.67
CA VAL A 77 12.93 22.67 5.87
C VAL A 77 11.99 23.59 6.63
N GLU A 78 11.35 24.52 5.91
CA GLU A 78 10.27 25.32 6.46
C GLU A 78 9.07 24.43 6.80
N PRO A 79 8.37 24.66 7.92
CA PRO A 79 7.20 23.87 8.28
C PRO A 79 6.12 23.94 7.21
N VAL A 80 5.74 22.78 6.68
CA VAL A 80 4.64 22.67 5.72
C VAL A 80 3.32 22.72 6.47
N LYS A 81 2.42 23.58 5.99
CA LYS A 81 1.10 23.84 6.57
C LYS A 81 0.02 23.62 5.52
N ARG A 82 -1.19 23.31 5.97
CA ARG A 82 -2.39 23.32 5.12
C ARG A 82 -2.81 24.75 4.80
N TRP A 83 -3.80 24.90 3.93
CA TRP A 83 -4.35 26.20 3.53
C TRP A 83 -4.88 27.04 4.71
N ASP A 84 -5.32 26.39 5.80
CA ASP A 84 -5.79 27.02 7.04
C ASP A 84 -4.64 27.49 7.97
N GLY A 85 -3.38 27.32 7.56
CA GLY A 85 -2.19 27.67 8.33
C GLY A 85 -1.83 26.69 9.44
N LYS A 86 -2.57 25.58 9.60
CA LYS A 86 -2.27 24.54 10.61
C LYS A 86 -1.34 23.47 10.05
N SER A 87 -0.59 22.84 10.94
CA SER A 87 0.11 21.59 10.63
C SER A 87 -0.91 20.48 10.33
N GLY A 88 -0.72 19.75 9.25
CA GLY A 88 -1.51 18.55 8.93
C GLY A 88 -0.81 17.28 9.41
N ARG A 89 -1.57 16.30 9.88
CA ARG A 89 -1.09 14.96 10.24
C ARG A 89 -1.78 13.94 9.34
N VAL A 90 -1.00 13.34 8.46
CA VAL A 90 -1.38 12.13 7.71
C VAL A 90 -1.31 10.92 8.64
N ASP A 91 -2.20 9.95 8.46
CA ASP A 91 -2.18 8.71 9.24
C ASP A 91 -1.02 7.80 8.80
N LEU A 92 -0.92 7.50 7.50
CA LEU A 92 0.21 6.77 6.94
C LEU A 92 0.80 7.53 5.74
N HIS A 93 2.11 7.76 5.77
CA HIS A 93 2.87 8.17 4.59
C HIS A 93 3.96 7.15 4.30
N VAL A 94 4.02 6.75 3.04
CA VAL A 94 4.89 5.74 2.48
C VAL A 94 5.49 6.32 1.19
N ALA A 95 6.77 6.11 0.91
CA ALA A 95 7.49 6.76 -0.18
C ALA A 95 8.65 5.93 -0.80
N ALA A 96 8.41 5.11 -1.82
CA ALA A 96 9.42 4.22 -2.38
C ALA A 96 10.11 4.86 -3.60
N LYS A 97 11.43 4.67 -3.74
CA LYS A 97 12.15 4.99 -4.98
C LYS A 97 12.17 3.77 -5.89
N SER A 98 11.55 3.87 -7.06
CA SER A 98 11.62 2.84 -8.10
C SER A 98 12.89 3.04 -8.92
N GLN A 99 13.82 2.10 -8.83
CA GLN A 99 15.09 2.16 -9.55
C GLN A 99 14.91 2.00 -11.07
N GLU A 100 13.93 1.23 -11.51
CA GLU A 100 13.72 0.90 -12.93
C GLU A 100 13.33 2.12 -13.78
N HIS A 101 12.67 3.11 -13.19
CA HIS A 101 12.13 4.27 -13.92
C HIS A 101 12.67 5.62 -13.43
N ASP A 102 13.63 5.63 -12.50
CA ASP A 102 14.05 6.84 -11.74
C ASP A 102 12.86 7.65 -11.20
N ARG A 103 11.83 6.97 -10.73
CA ARG A 103 10.60 7.58 -10.19
C ARG A 103 10.58 7.48 -8.68
N VAL A 104 10.18 8.58 -8.03
CA VAL A 104 9.86 8.59 -6.61
C VAL A 104 8.34 8.43 -6.47
N ARG A 105 7.89 7.32 -5.91
CA ARG A 105 6.47 7.06 -5.66
C ARG A 105 6.16 7.35 -4.21
N HIS A 106 5.13 8.14 -3.98
CA HIS A 106 4.59 8.43 -2.67
C HIS A 106 3.17 7.89 -2.61
N LEU A 107 2.87 7.21 -1.51
CA LEU A 107 1.55 6.79 -1.12
C LEU A 107 1.23 7.43 0.23
N VAL A 108 0.12 8.15 0.30
CA VAL A 108 -0.42 8.67 1.56
C VAL A 108 -1.76 7.99 1.77
N VAL A 109 -1.91 7.29 2.90
CA VAL A 109 -3.15 6.64 3.28
C VAL A 109 -3.75 7.38 4.47
N GLU A 110 -4.95 7.91 4.27
CA GLU A 110 -5.82 8.41 5.32
C GLU A 110 -6.78 7.29 5.71
N LEU A 111 -6.78 6.92 6.98
CA LEU A 111 -7.62 5.84 7.49
C LEU A 111 -8.89 6.43 8.10
N LYS A 112 -9.98 5.67 8.07
CA LYS A 112 -11.17 5.94 8.88
C LYS A 112 -11.53 4.72 9.69
N ALA A 113 -12.08 4.97 10.89
CA ALA A 113 -12.61 3.90 11.72
C ALA A 113 -13.78 3.20 11.01
N PRO A 114 -14.04 1.91 11.29
CA PRO A 114 -15.03 1.13 10.54
C PRO A 114 -16.46 1.67 10.62
N ASP A 115 -16.79 2.38 11.68
CA ASP A 115 -18.09 2.99 11.93
C ASP A 115 -18.29 4.34 11.21
N VAL A 116 -17.26 4.85 10.54
CA VAL A 116 -17.29 6.12 9.81
C VAL A 116 -17.59 5.86 8.34
N VAL A 117 -18.81 6.22 7.92
CA VAL A 117 -19.15 6.35 6.50
C VAL A 117 -18.53 7.65 5.97
N ALA A 118 -17.64 7.57 4.99
CA ALA A 118 -16.99 8.75 4.45
C ALA A 118 -17.95 9.61 3.62
N GLY A 119 -17.93 10.90 3.89
CA GLY A 119 -18.63 11.91 3.10
C GLY A 119 -17.71 13.04 2.68
N ARG A 120 -18.31 14.19 2.33
CA ARG A 120 -17.58 15.39 1.89
C ARG A 120 -16.40 15.74 2.78
N LYS A 121 -16.57 15.71 4.10
CA LYS A 121 -15.54 16.10 5.07
C LYS A 121 -14.28 15.24 4.98
N GLU A 122 -14.43 13.93 4.78
CA GLU A 122 -13.32 13.00 4.67
C GLU A 122 -12.63 13.13 3.30
N ARG A 123 -13.39 13.39 2.23
CA ARG A 123 -12.82 13.74 0.91
C ARG A 123 -12.05 15.06 0.94
N ASP A 124 -12.57 16.08 1.60
CA ASP A 124 -11.91 17.38 1.68
C ASP A 124 -10.54 17.25 2.40
N GLN A 125 -10.40 16.30 3.34
CA GLN A 125 -9.12 16.02 4.00
C GLN A 125 -8.04 15.50 3.03
N ILE A 126 -8.38 14.58 2.12
CA ILE A 126 -7.42 14.11 1.11
C ILE A 126 -7.15 15.20 0.05
N GLU A 127 -8.17 15.99 -0.31
CA GLU A 127 -8.03 17.11 -1.23
C GLU A 127 -7.06 18.18 -0.68
N ASP A 128 -7.13 18.48 0.62
CA ASP A 128 -6.18 19.36 1.31
C ASP A 128 -4.73 18.88 1.16
N TYR A 129 -4.47 17.57 1.29
CA TYR A 129 -3.13 17.02 1.13
C TYR A 129 -2.63 17.09 -0.31
N VAL A 130 -3.50 16.77 -1.28
CA VAL A 130 -3.21 16.97 -2.71
C VAL A 130 -2.81 18.42 -2.98
N ASN A 131 -3.61 19.37 -2.47
CA ASN A 131 -3.36 20.79 -2.66
C ASN A 131 -2.03 21.24 -2.04
N VAL A 132 -1.66 20.71 -0.88
CA VAL A 132 -0.34 21.00 -0.27
C VAL A 132 0.78 20.55 -1.19
N VAL A 133 0.75 19.32 -1.71
CA VAL A 133 1.80 18.79 -2.59
C VAL A 133 1.88 19.55 -3.91
N VAL A 134 0.74 19.87 -4.52
CA VAL A 134 0.69 20.57 -5.80
C VAL A 134 1.15 22.03 -5.67
N SER A 135 0.76 22.71 -4.59
CA SER A 135 1.02 24.16 -4.43
C SER A 135 2.38 24.47 -3.83
N THR A 136 2.91 23.61 -2.94
CA THR A 136 4.15 23.88 -2.21
C THR A 136 5.38 23.69 -3.12
N PRO A 137 6.18 24.73 -3.40
CA PRO A 137 7.32 24.64 -4.33
C PRO A 137 8.37 23.58 -3.96
N ALA A 138 8.52 23.27 -2.67
CA ALA A 138 9.49 22.29 -2.19
C ALA A 138 9.18 20.84 -2.60
N PHE A 139 7.96 20.55 -3.11
CA PHE A 139 7.58 19.26 -3.68
C PHE A 139 7.73 19.21 -5.22
N ALA A 140 8.34 20.22 -5.85
CA ALA A 140 8.53 20.25 -7.29
C ALA A 140 9.46 19.12 -7.77
N SER A 141 8.89 18.17 -8.52
CA SER A 141 9.61 17.07 -9.16
C SER A 141 8.76 16.44 -10.26
N GLU A 142 9.24 16.41 -11.50
CA GLU A 142 8.56 15.72 -12.61
C GLU A 142 8.66 14.19 -12.51
N ARG A 143 9.62 13.70 -11.72
CA ARG A 143 9.86 12.27 -11.47
C ARG A 143 9.00 11.73 -10.35
N ALA A 144 8.45 12.60 -9.50
CA ALA A 144 7.62 12.21 -8.38
C ALA A 144 6.17 11.91 -8.81
N ARG A 145 5.60 10.88 -8.17
CA ARG A 145 4.20 10.46 -8.30
C ARG A 145 3.62 10.34 -6.91
N TRP A 146 2.47 10.95 -6.68
CA TRP A 146 1.78 10.91 -5.40
C TRP A 146 0.39 10.33 -5.55
N ASP A 147 0.13 9.24 -4.85
CA ASP A 147 -1.19 8.66 -4.70
C ASP A 147 -1.67 8.89 -3.27
N PHE A 148 -2.89 9.41 -3.14
CA PHE A 148 -3.59 9.58 -1.87
C PHE A 148 -4.74 8.60 -1.82
N ILE A 149 -4.86 7.82 -0.76
CA ILE A 149 -5.96 6.87 -0.57
C ILE A 149 -6.68 7.22 0.73
N LEU A 150 -7.98 7.52 0.63
CA LEU A 150 -8.89 7.45 1.76
C LEU A 150 -9.44 6.02 1.85
N ALA A 151 -9.00 5.26 2.84
CA ALA A 151 -9.44 3.88 3.04
C ALA A 151 -10.59 3.82 4.07
N VAL A 152 -11.75 3.36 3.62
CA VAL A 152 -13.01 3.39 4.38
C VAL A 152 -13.72 2.04 4.31
N THR A 153 -14.59 1.75 5.25
CA THR A 153 -15.52 0.61 5.13
C THR A 153 -16.62 0.91 4.13
N ASP A 154 -17.15 2.13 4.17
CA ASP A 154 -18.16 2.61 3.22
C ASP A 154 -18.11 4.13 3.02
N TYR A 155 -18.83 4.62 2.01
CA TYR A 155 -18.96 6.04 1.67
C TYR A 155 -20.37 6.38 1.21
N ASP A 156 -20.72 7.67 1.31
CA ASP A 156 -22.03 8.18 0.90
C ASP A 156 -22.12 8.45 -0.63
N GLU A 157 -23.33 8.82 -1.07
CA GLU A 157 -23.59 9.16 -2.47
C GLU A 157 -22.81 10.39 -2.95
N VAL A 158 -22.41 11.28 -2.04
CA VAL A 158 -21.63 12.49 -2.39
C VAL A 158 -20.22 12.07 -2.84
N ILE A 159 -19.61 11.11 -2.16
CA ILE A 159 -18.35 10.51 -2.58
C ILE A 159 -18.54 9.78 -3.90
N GLU A 160 -19.56 8.92 -3.99
CA GLU A 160 -19.77 8.08 -5.17
C GLU A 160 -19.97 8.91 -6.44
N ASN A 161 -20.75 9.99 -6.35
CA ASN A 161 -20.97 10.92 -7.45
C ASN A 161 -19.74 11.78 -7.79
N SER A 162 -18.70 11.80 -6.95
CA SER A 162 -17.45 12.52 -7.20
C SER A 162 -16.41 11.70 -7.97
N PHE A 163 -16.66 10.41 -8.21
CA PHE A 163 -15.75 9.56 -8.97
C PHE A 163 -15.63 10.01 -10.43
N LYS A 164 -14.40 10.06 -10.93
CA LYS A 164 -14.12 10.31 -12.36
C LYS A 164 -14.64 9.15 -13.20
N SER A 165 -15.39 9.46 -14.26
CA SER A 165 -16.15 8.49 -15.09
C SER A 165 -15.33 7.29 -15.52
N ASP A 166 -14.11 7.51 -16.01
CA ASP A 166 -13.28 6.48 -16.62
C ASP A 166 -12.55 5.62 -15.57
N ASN A 167 -12.66 5.97 -14.29
CA ASN A 167 -11.94 5.37 -13.17
C ASN A 167 -12.83 5.15 -11.94
N ARG A 168 -14.14 4.97 -12.17
CA ARG A 168 -15.12 4.74 -11.09
C ARG A 168 -14.83 3.45 -10.33
N GLU A 169 -14.41 2.41 -11.03
CA GLU A 169 -14.11 1.08 -10.45
C GLU A 169 -12.91 1.10 -9.49
N VAL A 170 -12.00 2.04 -9.66
CA VAL A 170 -10.82 2.20 -8.80
C VAL A 170 -10.99 3.34 -7.78
N GLY A 171 -12.15 4.00 -7.75
CA GLY A 171 -12.49 5.03 -6.79
C GLY A 171 -11.72 6.35 -6.95
N LEU A 172 -11.28 6.70 -8.16
CA LEU A 172 -10.52 7.94 -8.41
C LEU A 172 -11.42 9.18 -8.25
N VAL A 173 -11.07 10.07 -7.33
CA VAL A 173 -11.82 11.32 -7.04
C VAL A 173 -11.09 12.58 -7.48
N LEU A 174 -9.75 12.58 -7.51
CA LEU A 174 -8.95 13.72 -7.92
C LEU A 174 -7.76 13.26 -8.75
N GLU A 175 -7.49 13.99 -9.82
CA GLU A 175 -6.26 13.87 -10.60
C GLU A 175 -6.08 15.22 -11.31
N PRO A 176 -5.41 16.18 -10.64
CA PRO A 176 -5.09 17.47 -11.23
C PRO A 176 -4.16 17.31 -12.43
N GLU A 177 -4.30 18.17 -13.43
CA GLU A 177 -3.39 18.19 -14.57
C GLU A 177 -1.94 18.45 -14.11
N GLN A 178 -1.02 17.60 -14.56
CA GLN A 178 0.39 17.75 -14.25
C GLN A 178 0.96 19.00 -14.94
N LYS A 179 1.48 19.93 -14.15
CA LYS A 179 2.17 21.12 -14.66
C LYS A 179 3.67 20.84 -14.83
N PRO A 180 4.37 21.52 -15.77
CA PRO A 180 5.82 21.41 -15.89
C PRO A 180 6.54 21.68 -14.56
N GLY A 181 7.55 20.86 -14.25
CA GLY A 181 8.28 20.91 -12.98
C GLY A 181 7.52 20.38 -11.76
N ARG A 182 6.27 19.92 -11.90
CA ARG A 182 5.41 19.47 -10.78
C ARG A 182 5.18 17.96 -10.81
N PRO A 183 4.94 17.36 -9.63
CA PRO A 183 4.61 15.94 -9.54
C PRO A 183 3.26 15.65 -10.20
N ALA A 184 3.10 14.41 -10.67
CA ALA A 184 1.75 13.92 -10.96
C ALA A 184 1.11 13.45 -9.65
N VAL A 185 -0.17 13.77 -9.47
CA VAL A 185 -0.89 13.53 -8.22
C VAL A 185 -2.26 12.93 -8.51
N ARG A 186 -2.65 11.91 -7.74
CA ARG A 186 -3.96 11.26 -7.81
C ARG A 186 -4.50 11.05 -6.40
N ALA A 187 -5.80 11.11 -6.24
CA ALA A 187 -6.46 10.75 -4.99
C ALA A 187 -7.65 9.82 -5.23
N TYR A 188 -7.77 8.84 -4.34
CA TYR A 188 -8.72 7.75 -4.40
C TYR A 188 -9.51 7.68 -3.10
N VAL A 189 -10.77 7.27 -3.19
CA VAL A 189 -11.52 6.73 -2.05
C VAL A 189 -11.73 5.25 -2.31
N ARG A 190 -11.22 4.41 -1.42
CA ARG A 190 -11.23 2.95 -1.58
C ARG A 190 -11.98 2.30 -0.43
N ARG A 191 -12.88 1.36 -0.75
CA ARG A 191 -13.44 0.47 0.25
C ARG A 191 -12.42 -0.59 0.65
N TRP A 192 -12.40 -0.91 1.95
CA TRP A 192 -11.62 -2.02 2.48
C TRP A 192 -11.99 -3.36 1.84
N SER A 193 -13.27 -3.57 1.52
CA SER A 193 -13.73 -4.78 0.81
C SER A 193 -12.94 -5.01 -0.47
N ASP A 194 -12.71 -3.94 -1.22
CA ASP A 194 -12.06 -4.03 -2.52
C ASP A 194 -10.56 -4.21 -2.36
N ILE A 195 -9.92 -3.46 -1.45
CA ILE A 195 -8.50 -3.62 -1.12
C ILE A 195 -8.20 -5.07 -0.68
N ILE A 196 -9.03 -5.62 0.21
CA ILE A 196 -8.88 -7.00 0.69
C ILE A 196 -9.07 -7.98 -0.46
N ALA A 197 -10.11 -7.81 -1.28
CA ALA A 197 -10.39 -8.69 -2.40
C ALA A 197 -9.27 -8.66 -3.46
N GLU A 198 -8.71 -7.49 -3.76
CA GLU A 198 -7.54 -7.33 -4.64
C GLU A 198 -6.32 -8.09 -4.12
N ASN A 199 -6.02 -7.98 -2.83
CA ASN A 199 -4.90 -8.69 -2.22
C ASN A 199 -5.13 -10.21 -2.17
N LYS A 200 -6.35 -10.67 -1.86
CA LYS A 200 -6.72 -12.10 -1.93
C LYS A 200 -6.46 -12.64 -3.34
N ARG A 201 -6.94 -11.96 -4.38
CA ARG A 201 -6.70 -12.33 -5.79
C ARG A 201 -5.21 -12.37 -6.14
N ARG A 202 -4.42 -11.38 -5.67
CA ARG A 202 -2.96 -11.37 -5.88
C ARG A 202 -2.29 -12.58 -5.24
N LEU A 203 -2.65 -12.91 -4.00
CA LEU A 203 -2.10 -14.08 -3.30
C LEU A 203 -2.52 -15.39 -3.96
N ASP A 204 -3.77 -15.49 -4.44
CA ASP A 204 -4.25 -16.64 -5.21
C ASP A 204 -3.43 -16.82 -6.48
N PHE A 205 -3.24 -15.75 -7.26
CA PHE A 205 -2.42 -15.78 -8.47
C PHE A 205 -0.99 -16.26 -8.18
N VAL A 206 -0.31 -15.70 -7.17
CA VAL A 206 1.04 -16.12 -6.77
C VAL A 206 1.07 -17.59 -6.36
N THR A 207 0.05 -18.05 -5.64
CA THR A 207 -0.04 -19.46 -5.19
C THR A 207 -0.20 -20.39 -6.40
N SER A 208 -1.16 -20.10 -7.28
CA SER A 208 -1.43 -20.92 -8.47
C SER A 208 -0.27 -20.91 -9.47
N SER A 209 0.44 -19.79 -9.63
CA SER A 209 1.64 -19.74 -10.46
C SER A 209 2.77 -20.61 -9.92
N LEU A 210 2.94 -20.70 -8.60
CA LEU A 210 3.96 -21.55 -7.97
C LEU A 210 3.60 -23.04 -8.05
N GLU A 211 2.34 -23.39 -7.85
CA GLU A 211 1.87 -24.77 -7.93
C GLU A 211 1.95 -25.34 -9.35
N PHE A 212 1.90 -24.48 -10.37
CA PHE A 212 1.88 -24.89 -11.78
C PHE A 212 3.21 -24.69 -12.51
N ASP A 213 4.29 -24.26 -11.86
CA ASP A 213 5.57 -24.02 -12.53
C ASP A 213 6.36 -25.33 -12.75
N PRO A 214 6.36 -25.91 -13.97
CA PRO A 214 7.07 -27.15 -14.26
C PRO A 214 8.59 -26.93 -14.24
N SER A 215 9.05 -25.69 -14.46
CA SER A 215 10.46 -25.34 -14.51
C SER A 215 11.12 -25.36 -13.13
N LEU A 216 10.36 -25.20 -12.05
CA LEU A 216 10.86 -25.40 -10.69
C LEU A 216 11.11 -26.88 -10.43
N ALA A 217 10.21 -27.76 -10.84
CA ALA A 217 10.38 -29.21 -10.71
C ALA A 217 11.53 -29.70 -11.60
N GLU A 218 11.60 -29.25 -12.85
CA GLU A 218 12.69 -29.54 -13.78
C GLU A 218 14.03 -28.95 -13.29
N GLY A 219 14.02 -27.76 -12.70
CA GLY A 219 15.20 -27.11 -12.13
C GLY A 219 15.71 -27.82 -10.87
N LEU A 220 14.82 -28.27 -9.99
CA LEU A 220 15.18 -29.10 -8.84
C LEU A 220 15.70 -30.48 -9.29
N ALA A 221 15.10 -31.08 -10.30
CA ALA A 221 15.58 -32.32 -10.90
C ALA A 221 16.97 -32.15 -11.51
N PHE A 222 17.19 -31.08 -12.28
CA PHE A 222 18.49 -30.73 -12.85
C PHE A 222 19.57 -30.51 -11.78
N ILE A 223 19.25 -29.77 -10.70
CA ILE A 223 20.20 -29.56 -9.60
C ILE A 223 20.54 -30.88 -8.92
N ARG A 224 19.53 -31.74 -8.67
CA ARG A 224 19.71 -33.08 -8.09
C ARG A 224 20.56 -33.99 -8.98
N GLU A 225 20.43 -33.88 -10.30
CA GLU A 225 21.21 -34.67 -11.26
C GLU A 225 22.67 -34.17 -11.38
N GLU A 226 22.87 -32.87 -11.58
CA GLU A 226 24.19 -32.30 -11.89
C GLU A 226 25.06 -32.03 -10.66
N TYR A 227 24.45 -31.76 -9.50
CA TYR A 227 25.17 -31.35 -8.29
C TYR A 227 24.93 -32.31 -7.12
N ALA A 228 24.55 -33.57 -7.40
CA ALA A 228 24.20 -34.60 -6.41
C ALA A 228 25.18 -34.68 -5.23
N GLU A 229 26.49 -34.61 -5.49
CA GLU A 229 27.55 -34.71 -4.47
C GLU A 229 27.72 -33.45 -3.60
N MET A 230 27.12 -32.32 -4.00
CA MET A 230 27.20 -31.03 -3.31
C MET A 230 25.89 -30.64 -2.62
N ILE A 231 24.85 -31.46 -2.77
CA ILE A 231 23.57 -31.26 -2.09
C ILE A 231 23.64 -31.90 -0.69
N PRO A 232 23.27 -31.17 0.37
CA PRO A 232 23.13 -31.73 1.71
C PRO A 232 22.27 -33.01 1.71
N GLU A 233 22.70 -34.06 2.40
CA GLU A 233 22.04 -35.38 2.40
C GLU A 233 20.55 -35.30 2.78
N ASP A 234 20.16 -34.34 3.61
CA ASP A 234 18.78 -34.08 4.05
C ASP A 234 17.85 -33.54 2.95
N LEU A 235 18.39 -33.06 1.82
CA LEU A 235 17.60 -32.62 0.65
C LEU A 235 17.53 -33.70 -0.46
N THR A 236 18.24 -34.81 -0.29
CA THR A 236 18.23 -35.95 -1.23
C THR A 236 17.13 -36.97 -0.91
N ALA A 237 16.61 -36.96 0.33
CA ALA A 237 15.64 -37.92 0.82
C ALA A 237 14.27 -37.25 1.04
N ASP A 238 13.56 -36.93 -0.05
CA ASP A 238 12.09 -36.80 -0.01
C ASP A 238 11.55 -37.10 -1.42
N GLU A 239 10.92 -38.28 -1.53
CA GLU A 239 10.00 -38.84 -2.56
C GLU A 239 10.24 -40.34 -2.86
N LEU A 240 10.42 -41.16 -1.81
CA LEU A 240 10.22 -42.62 -1.90
C LEU A 240 9.53 -43.14 -0.64
N ASP A 241 8.34 -42.61 -0.32
CA ASP A 241 7.34 -43.40 0.41
C ASP A 241 5.94 -43.05 -0.08
N ASP A 242 5.71 -43.33 -1.36
CA ASP A 242 4.38 -43.71 -1.81
C ASP A 242 4.47 -45.18 -2.26
N SER A 243 3.69 -46.02 -1.59
CA SER A 243 3.61 -47.48 -1.69
C SER A 243 4.55 -48.32 -0.79
N LYS A 244 4.04 -48.68 0.39
CA LYS A 244 3.96 -50.09 0.82
C LYS A 244 2.91 -50.31 1.93
N ALA A 245 1.85 -51.02 1.53
CA ALA A 245 0.92 -51.87 2.31
C ALA A 245 -0.09 -51.20 3.25
#